data_AF-A0A8J3PVV5-F1
#
_entry.id   AF-A0A8J3PVV5-F1
#
_cell.length_a   1.000
_cell.length_b   1.000
_cell.length_c   1.000
_cell.angle_alpha   90.00
_cell.angle_beta   90.00
_cell.angle_gamma   90.00
#
_symmetry.space_group_name_H-M   'P 1'
#
loop_
_entity.id
_entity.type
_entity.pdbx_description
1 polymer ?
#
loop_
_entity_poly.entity_id
_entity_poly.type
_entity_poly.pdbx_seq_one_letter_code
_entity_poly.pdbx_strand_id
1 'polypeptide(L)'
;MNHRVVVNRDGQYSVWPSETDLPSGWAAEGPAGSRQECLDRIDTIWTDMRPYRSRLREWLATALEKASDGRLTAAEVLGAHTSLVAMGVTSLTMVRLIDAIETEFDVTVDMEQPAALEDLTSLTDHLAELRLSSRTGDS
;
A
#
# COMPACT_ATOMS: atom_id res chain seq x y z
N MET A 1 16.51 -7.26 27.44
CA MET A 1 16.37 -6.21 26.41
C MET A 1 15.11 -6.48 25.65
N ASN A 2 14.13 -5.58 25.78
CA ASN A 2 12.88 -5.70 25.05
C ASN A 2 13.08 -5.15 23.63
N HIS A 3 12.48 -5.86 22.68
CA HIS A 3 12.39 -5.45 21.30
C HIS A 3 10.92 -5.31 20.91
N ARG A 4 10.67 -4.55 19.85
CA ARG A 4 9.37 -4.43 19.20
C ARG A 4 9.52 -4.77 17.74
N VAL A 5 8.47 -5.33 17.16
CA VAL A 5 8.38 -5.45 15.70
C VAL A 5 8.07 -4.06 15.15
N VAL A 6 8.79 -3.70 14.10
CA VAL A 6 8.57 -2.46 13.36
C VAL A 6 8.33 -2.78 11.91
N VAL A 7 7.52 -1.97 11.25
CA VAL A 7 7.21 -2.10 9.83
C VAL A 7 7.47 -0.79 9.12
N ASN A 8 8.02 -0.86 7.91
CA ASN A 8 8.19 0.32 7.07
C ASN A 8 7.07 0.44 6.02
N ARG A 9 7.14 1.52 5.24
CA ARG A 9 6.20 1.82 4.15
C ARG A 9 6.08 0.76 3.05
N ASP A 10 7.10 -0.09 2.91
CA ASP A 10 7.14 -1.13 1.88
C ASP A 10 6.62 -2.47 2.41
N GLY A 11 6.09 -2.49 3.65
CA GLY A 11 5.60 -3.69 4.32
C GLY A 11 6.71 -4.61 4.80
N GLN A 12 7.95 -4.11 4.90
CA GLN A 12 9.08 -4.88 5.41
C GLN A 12 9.10 -4.81 6.93
N TYR A 13 9.23 -5.98 7.56
CA TYR A 13 9.29 -6.09 9.00
C TYR A 13 10.73 -6.17 9.49
N SER A 14 10.98 -5.56 10.65
CA SER A 14 12.26 -5.65 11.34
C SER A 14 12.05 -5.67 12.85
N VAL A 15 13.09 -6.06 13.59
CA VAL A 15 13.09 -6.06 15.04
C VAL A 15 13.90 -4.85 15.51
N TRP A 16 13.30 -4.01 16.36
CA TRP A 16 13.91 -2.79 16.87
C TRP A 16 13.97 -2.77 18.40
N PRO A 17 15.02 -2.23 19.03
CA PRO A 17 15.06 -2.04 20.48
C PRO A 17 13.90 -1.17 21.00
N SER A 18 13.23 -1.60 22.07
CA SER A 18 12.11 -0.84 22.66
C SER A 18 12.54 0.41 23.41
N GLU A 19 13.83 0.55 23.70
CA GLU A 19 14.40 1.69 24.44
C GLU A 19 14.90 2.81 23.51
N THR A 20 14.85 2.59 22.19
CA THR A 20 15.29 3.56 21.18
C THR A 20 14.08 4.09 20.43
N ASP A 21 14.10 5.38 20.12
CA ASP A 21 13.12 6.01 19.24
C ASP A 21 13.12 5.36 17.85
N LEU A 22 11.97 5.44 17.19
CA LEU A 22 11.82 4.89 15.85
C LEU A 22 12.41 5.86 14.81
N PRO A 23 13.17 5.34 13.83
CA PRO A 23 13.56 6.14 12.68
C PRO A 23 12.33 6.57 11.88
N SER A 24 12.43 7.72 11.21
CA SER A 24 11.35 8.22 10.35
C SER A 24 10.93 7.19 9.30
N GLY A 25 9.62 7.01 9.10
CA GLY A 25 9.06 6.04 8.16
C GLY A 25 8.92 4.61 8.68
N TRP A 26 9.19 4.37 9.97
CA TRP A 26 8.94 3.11 10.65
C TRP A 26 7.85 3.27 11.72
N ALA A 27 6.94 2.31 11.79
CA ALA A 27 5.88 2.25 12.80
C ALA A 27 6.05 1.01 13.68
N ALA A 28 5.72 1.13 14.97
CA ALA A 28 5.64 -0.01 15.86
C ALA A 28 4.45 -0.88 15.47
N GLU A 29 4.65 -2.19 15.54
CA GLU A 29 3.66 -3.17 15.13
C GLU A 29 3.51 -4.19 16.25
N GLY A 30 2.50 -3.97 17.10
CA GLY A 30 2.16 -4.82 18.25
C GLY A 30 3.06 -4.63 19.48
N PRO A 31 2.92 -5.52 20.49
CA PRO A 31 3.56 -5.36 21.79
C PRO A 31 5.08 -5.61 21.74
N ALA A 32 5.80 -4.98 22.67
CA ALA A 32 7.20 -5.26 22.92
C ALA A 32 7.38 -6.58 23.67
N GLY A 33 8.43 -7.33 23.36
CA GLY A 33 8.74 -8.61 23.98
C GLY A 33 10.22 -8.97 23.84
N SER A 34 10.53 -10.25 24.03
CA SER A 34 11.87 -10.77 23.69
C SER A 34 12.11 -10.70 22.19
N ARG A 35 13.39 -10.73 21.80
CA ARG A 35 13.78 -10.76 20.39
C ARG A 35 13.20 -11.98 19.66
N GLN A 36 13.12 -13.13 20.33
CA GLN A 36 12.59 -14.36 19.75
C GLN A 36 11.08 -14.25 19.49
N GLU A 37 10.30 -13.77 20.47
CA GLU A 37 8.86 -13.55 20.29
C GLU A 37 8.57 -12.57 19.14
N CYS A 38 9.40 -11.54 18.99
CA CYS A 38 9.30 -10.61 17.86
C CYS A 38 9.59 -11.30 16.52
N LEU A 39 10.59 -12.18 16.45
CA LEU A 39 10.92 -12.92 15.24
C LEU A 39 9.84 -13.94 14.88
N ASP A 40 9.32 -14.70 15.84
CA ASP A 40 8.26 -15.68 15.63
C ASP A 40 6.97 -14.99 15.14
N ARG A 41 6.69 -13.79 15.67
CA ARG A 41 5.60 -12.93 15.21
C ARG A 41 5.82 -12.46 13.77
N ILE A 42 7.02 -11.99 13.43
CA ILE A 42 7.37 -11.61 12.05
C ILE A 42 7.17 -12.79 11.11
N ASP A 43 7.64 -13.99 11.47
CA ASP A 43 7.49 -15.21 10.68
C ASP A 43 6.01 -15.57 10.44
N THR A 44 5.16 -15.34 11.44
CA THR A 44 3.72 -15.59 11.34
C THR A 44 2.99 -14.56 10.47
N ILE A 45 3.35 -13.27 10.57
CA ILE A 45 2.62 -12.18 9.88
C ILE A 45 3.20 -11.85 8.50
N TRP A 46 4.49 -12.09 8.27
CA TRP A 46 5.18 -11.80 7.00
C TRP A 46 5.05 -12.96 6.02
N THR A 47 3.80 -13.32 5.71
CA THR A 47 3.43 -14.48 4.89
C THR A 47 3.74 -14.33 3.40
N ASP A 48 3.95 -13.09 2.92
CA ASP A 48 4.36 -12.78 1.54
C ASP A 48 5.50 -11.74 1.60
N MET A 49 6.71 -12.16 1.21
CA MET A 49 7.90 -11.32 1.27
C MET A 49 8.01 -10.31 0.11
N ARG A 50 7.08 -10.35 -0.86
CA ARG A 50 7.05 -9.37 -1.93
C ARG A 50 6.78 -7.97 -1.35
N PRO A 51 7.44 -6.92 -1.87
CA PRO A 51 7.16 -5.56 -1.43
C PRO A 51 5.68 -5.23 -1.58
N TYR A 52 5.10 -4.56 -0.58
CA TYR A 52 3.68 -4.18 -0.58
C TYR A 52 3.28 -3.44 -1.86
N ARG A 53 4.14 -2.53 -2.33
CA ARG A 53 3.93 -1.76 -3.57
C ARG A 53 3.79 -2.66 -4.80
N SER A 54 4.56 -3.74 -4.90
CA SER A 54 4.47 -4.66 -6.04
C SER A 54 3.12 -5.37 -6.08
N ARG A 55 2.64 -5.86 -4.92
CA ARG A 55 1.32 -6.49 -4.80
C ARG A 55 0.19 -5.48 -5.06
N LEU A 56 0.32 -4.27 -4.53
CA LEU A 56 -0.65 -3.20 -4.73
C LEU A 56 -0.74 -2.82 -6.22
N ARG A 57 0.39 -2.74 -6.93
CA ARG A 57 0.40 -2.51 -8.39
C ARG A 57 -0.33 -3.60 -9.16
N GLU A 58 -0.07 -4.87 -8.84
CA GLU A 58 -0.77 -6.01 -9.46
C GLU A 58 -2.29 -5.94 -9.24
N TRP A 59 -2.71 -5.60 -8.01
CA TRP A 59 -4.11 -5.42 -7.68
C TRP A 59 -4.73 -4.23 -8.45
N LEU A 60 -4.06 -3.07 -8.45
CA LEU A 60 -4.53 -1.86 -9.13
C LEU A 60 -4.68 -2.07 -10.64
N ALA A 61 -3.75 -2.80 -11.25
CA ALA A 61 -3.84 -3.15 -12.67
C ALA A 61 -5.06 -4.01 -12.96
N THR A 62 -5.34 -5.00 -12.10
CA THR A 62 -6.53 -5.85 -12.20
C THR A 62 -7.82 -5.06 -11.95
N ALA A 63 -7.81 -4.12 -11.01
CA ALA A 63 -8.93 -3.24 -10.72
C ALA A 63 -9.22 -2.29 -11.88
N LEU A 64 -8.19 -1.71 -12.50
CA LEU A 64 -8.29 -0.87 -13.70
C LEU A 64 -8.86 -1.63 -14.89
N GLU A 65 -8.43 -2.87 -15.10
CA GLU A 65 -9.00 -3.73 -16.15
C GLU A 65 -10.51 -3.90 -15.97
N LYS A 66 -10.95 -4.26 -14.76
CA LYS A 66 -12.38 -4.39 -14.42
C LYS A 66 -13.13 -3.06 -14.56
N ALA A 67 -12.58 -1.98 -14.01
CA ALA A 67 -13.20 -0.66 -14.03
C ALA A 67 -13.34 -0.08 -15.44
N SER A 68 -12.43 -0.47 -16.35
CA SER A 68 -12.42 -0.07 -17.75
C SER A 68 -13.31 -0.95 -18.65
N ASP A 69 -14.02 -1.93 -18.08
CA ASP A 69 -14.76 -2.97 -18.80
C ASP A 69 -13.89 -3.74 -19.80
N GLY A 70 -12.62 -4.01 -19.44
CA GLY A 70 -11.64 -4.73 -20.26
C GLY A 70 -11.03 -3.91 -21.41
N ARG A 71 -11.28 -2.59 -21.47
CA ARG A 71 -10.63 -1.71 -22.46
C ARG A 71 -9.11 -1.61 -22.24
N LEU A 72 -8.69 -1.71 -20.99
CA LEU A 72 -7.31 -1.84 -20.58
C LEU A 72 -7.10 -3.23 -19.98
N THR A 73 -6.03 -3.91 -20.34
CA THR A 73 -5.63 -5.15 -19.69
C THR A 73 -4.67 -4.87 -18.54
N ALA A 74 -4.65 -5.73 -17.51
CA ALA A 74 -3.71 -5.58 -16.40
C ALA A 74 -2.25 -5.60 -16.87
N ALA A 75 -1.93 -6.37 -17.91
CA ALA A 75 -0.59 -6.42 -18.48
C ALA A 75 -0.18 -5.07 -19.13
N GLU A 76 -1.09 -4.42 -19.86
CA GLU A 76 -0.86 -3.09 -20.43
C GLU A 76 -0.67 -2.04 -19.34
N VAL A 77 -1.51 -2.08 -18.31
CA VAL A 77 -1.42 -1.15 -17.17
C VAL A 77 -0.09 -1.33 -16.41
N LEU A 78 0.35 -2.56 -16.17
CA LEU A 78 1.62 -2.83 -15.49
C LEU A 78 2.85 -2.42 -16.31
N GLY A 79 2.77 -2.55 -17.64
CA GLY A 79 3.84 -2.16 -18.56
C GLY A 79 3.86 -0.67 -18.91
N ALA A 80 2.79 0.06 -18.58
CA ALA A 80 2.68 1.48 -18.89
C ALA A 80 3.51 2.35 -17.95
N HIS A 81 4.13 3.37 -18.54
CA HIS A 81 4.87 4.43 -17.85
C HIS A 81 4.31 5.81 -18.20
N THR A 82 3.04 5.85 -18.60
CA THR A 82 2.32 7.05 -19.02
C THR A 82 1.16 7.33 -18.07
N SER A 83 0.59 8.53 -18.15
CA SER A 83 -0.56 8.89 -17.31
C SER A 83 -1.77 8.00 -17.57
N LEU A 84 -2.63 7.84 -16.56
CA LEU A 84 -3.89 7.10 -16.66
C LEU A 84 -4.75 7.65 -17.81
N VAL A 85 -4.83 8.97 -17.93
CA VAL A 85 -5.56 9.64 -19.01
C VAL A 85 -5.00 9.30 -20.39
N ALA A 86 -3.68 9.25 -20.55
CA ALA A 86 -3.04 8.88 -21.81
C ALA A 86 -3.27 7.42 -22.19
N MET A 87 -3.51 6.53 -21.21
CA MET A 87 -3.96 5.16 -21.47
C MET A 87 -5.44 5.09 -21.88
N GLY A 88 -6.20 6.19 -21.78
CA GLY A 88 -7.64 6.19 -22.06
C GLY A 88 -8.50 5.85 -20.83
N VAL A 89 -7.95 5.99 -19.61
CA VAL A 89 -8.74 5.96 -18.38
C VAL A 89 -9.67 7.18 -18.39
N THR A 90 -10.98 6.92 -18.38
CA THR A 90 -12.02 7.96 -18.36
C THR A 90 -12.37 8.36 -16.93
N SER A 91 -13.08 9.47 -16.75
CA SER A 91 -13.63 9.86 -15.44
C SER A 91 -14.52 8.77 -14.82
N LEU A 92 -15.32 8.07 -15.63
CA LEU A 92 -16.14 6.95 -15.15
C LEU A 92 -15.28 5.78 -14.67
N THR A 93 -14.19 5.46 -15.39
CA THR A 93 -13.22 4.45 -14.98
C THR A 93 -12.52 4.84 -13.69
N MET A 94 -12.15 6.12 -13.51
CA MET A 94 -11.56 6.62 -12.26
C MET A 94 -12.52 6.47 -11.08
N VAL A 95 -13.78 6.86 -11.23
CA VAL A 95 -14.78 6.73 -10.15
C VAL A 95 -14.96 5.26 -9.73
N ARG A 96 -15.05 4.33 -10.70
CA ARG A 96 -15.14 2.89 -10.40
C ARG A 96 -13.89 2.32 -9.74
N LEU A 97 -12.71 2.81 -10.16
CA LEU A 97 -11.45 2.40 -9.54
C LEU A 97 -11.37 2.89 -8.09
N ILE A 98 -11.76 4.14 -7.84
CA ILE A 98 -11.80 4.73 -6.50
C ILE A 98 -12.73 3.92 -5.61
N ASP A 99 -13.97 3.66 -6.04
CA ASP A 99 -14.93 2.85 -5.29
C ASP A 99 -14.39 1.46 -4.93
N ALA A 100 -13.68 0.81 -5.88
CA ALA A 100 -13.03 -0.47 -5.64
C ALA A 100 -11.88 -0.36 -4.62
N ILE A 101 -11.08 0.71 -4.66
CA ILE A 101 -9.98 0.96 -3.73
C ILE A 101 -10.53 1.21 -2.32
N GLU A 102 -11.51 2.11 -2.19
CA GLU A 102 -12.12 2.47 -0.92
C GLU A 102 -12.74 1.24 -0.26
N THR A 103 -13.43 0.40 -1.05
CA THR A 103 -14.03 -0.84 -0.58
C THR A 103 -13.00 -1.89 -0.15
N GLU A 104 -11.94 -2.10 -0.94
CA GLU A 104 -10.96 -3.17 -0.66
C GLU A 104 -10.04 -2.81 0.52
N PHE A 105 -9.61 -1.55 0.61
CA PHE A 105 -8.58 -1.13 1.55
C PHE A 105 -9.11 -0.36 2.75
N ASP A 106 -10.43 -0.10 2.81
CA ASP A 106 -11.08 0.69 3.86
C ASP A 106 -10.40 2.07 4.01
N VAL A 107 -10.19 2.74 2.88
CA VAL A 107 -9.58 4.08 2.79
C VAL A 107 -10.54 5.05 2.12
N THR A 108 -10.26 6.35 2.22
CA THR A 108 -10.94 7.38 1.43
C THR A 108 -9.96 7.98 0.44
N VAL A 109 -10.31 7.99 -0.85
CA VAL A 109 -9.46 8.54 -1.90
C VAL A 109 -10.02 9.89 -2.35
N ASP A 110 -9.27 10.95 -2.06
CA ASP A 110 -9.67 12.30 -2.43
C ASP A 110 -9.44 12.57 -3.93
N MET A 111 -10.52 12.84 -4.67
CA MET A 111 -10.47 13.20 -6.09
C MET A 111 -9.89 14.60 -6.34
N GLU A 112 -9.79 15.45 -5.32
CA GLU A 112 -9.24 16.81 -5.40
C GLU A 112 -7.70 16.83 -5.40
N GLN A 113 -7.05 15.66 -5.29
CA GLN A 113 -5.59 15.51 -5.36
C GLN A 113 -5.15 14.87 -6.69
N PRO A 114 -5.09 15.64 -7.80
CA PRO A 114 -4.85 15.10 -9.14
C PRO A 114 -3.49 14.42 -9.30
N ALA A 115 -2.49 14.81 -8.51
CA ALA A 115 -1.16 14.19 -8.55
C ALA A 115 -1.19 12.70 -8.14
N ALA A 116 -2.09 12.32 -7.22
CA ALA A 116 -2.23 10.92 -6.78
C ALA A 116 -2.86 10.02 -7.86
N LEU A 117 -3.60 10.61 -8.81
CA LEU A 117 -4.30 9.90 -9.89
C LEU A 117 -3.62 10.09 -11.26
N GLU A 118 -2.40 10.59 -11.29
CA GLU A 118 -1.69 10.89 -12.53
C GLU A 118 -1.30 9.61 -13.28
N ASP A 119 -0.63 8.68 -12.60
CA ASP A 119 -0.18 7.41 -13.14
C ASP A 119 -0.25 6.29 -12.09
N LEU A 120 0.02 5.06 -12.51
CA LEU A 120 -0.05 3.88 -11.64
C LEU A 120 0.94 3.94 -10.46
N THR A 121 2.10 4.56 -10.66
CA THR A 121 3.13 4.69 -9.62
C THR A 121 2.71 5.69 -8.56
N SER A 122 2.27 6.89 -8.96
CA SER A 122 1.75 7.91 -8.04
C SER A 122 0.56 7.38 -7.24
N LEU A 123 -0.34 6.63 -7.87
CA LEU A 123 -1.48 6.01 -7.17
C LEU A 123 -1.04 4.94 -6.18
N THR A 124 -0.10 4.07 -6.57
CA THR A 124 0.48 3.07 -5.67
C THR A 124 1.12 3.74 -4.46
N ASP A 125 1.84 4.84 -4.69
CA ASP A 125 2.57 5.53 -3.66
C ASP A 125 1.64 6.22 -2.67
N HIS A 126 0.61 6.90 -3.17
CA HIS A 126 -0.42 7.53 -2.36
C HIS A 126 -1.16 6.53 -1.46
N LEU A 127 -1.58 5.38 -2.00
CA LEU A 127 -2.29 4.36 -1.22
C LEU A 127 -1.39 3.68 -0.18
N ALA A 128 -0.09 3.52 -0.47
CA ALA A 128 0.86 3.05 0.52
C ALA A 128 1.02 4.03 1.70
N GLU A 129 0.91 5.35 1.45
CA GLU A 129 0.96 6.38 2.48
C GLU A 129 -0.31 6.42 3.34
N LEU A 130 -1.49 6.29 2.73
CA LEU A 130 -2.77 6.24 3.46
C LEU A 130 -2.83 5.05 4.42
N ARG A 131 -2.38 3.87 3.98
CA ARG A 131 -2.33 2.65 4.83
C ARG A 131 -1.45 2.81 6.07
N LEU A 132 -0.39 3.62 6.00
CA LEU A 132 0.48 3.85 7.16
C LEU A 132 -0.17 4.83 8.13
N SER A 133 -0.76 5.89 7.60
CA SER A 133 -1.46 6.90 8.39
C SER A 133 -2.60 6.31 9.20
N SER A 134 -3.39 5.39 8.61
CA SER A 134 -4.47 4.69 9.31
C SER A 134 -3.97 3.75 10.42
N ARG A 135 -2.78 3.16 10.27
CA ARG A 135 -2.17 2.29 11.30
C ARG A 135 -1.52 3.05 12.45
N THR A 136 -1.09 4.29 12.22
CA THR A 136 -0.52 5.15 13.27
C THR A 136 -1.57 5.94 14.06
N GLY A 137 -2.82 5.99 13.57
CA GLY A 137 -3.92 6.75 14.18
C GLY A 137 -4.66 6.06 15.32
N ASP A 138 -4.33 4.80 15.63
CA ASP A 138 -4.89 4.07 16.77
C ASP A 138 -3.86 4.14 17.93
N SER A 139 -3.99 5.15 18.78
CA SER A 139 -3.21 5.33 20.02
C SER A 139 -4.03 6.02 21.08
#